data_AF-A0A5S9M1W7-F1
#
_entry.id   AF-A0A5S9M1W7-F1
#
_cell.length_a   1.000
_cell.length_b   1.000
_cell.length_c   1.000
_cell.angle_alpha   90.00
_cell.angle_beta   90.00
_cell.angle_gamma   90.00
#
_symmetry.space_group_name_H-M   'P 1'
#
loop_
_entity.id
_entity.type
_entity.pdbx_description
1 polymer ?
#
loop_
_entity_poly.entity_id
_entity_poly.type
_entity_poly.pdbx_seq_one_letter_code
_entity_poly.pdbx_strand_id
1 'polypeptide(L)' 'MSLLLEPSHKQIKEEKLYQQMGLSDEEFALIESIIGRLPNYTETGIFFFCHVVRALQL' A
#
# COMPACT_ATOMS: atom_id res chain seq x y z
N MET A 1 6.16 25.32 3.30
CA MET A 1 6.15 24.14 2.42
C MET A 1 5.69 22.96 3.26
N SER A 2 4.54 22.39 2.94
CA SER A 2 3.93 21.31 3.73
C SER A 2 4.80 20.06 3.62
N LEU A 3 5.54 19.76 4.69
CA LEU A 3 6.17 18.47 4.88
C LEU A 3 5.03 17.48 5.12
N LEU A 4 4.49 16.92 4.04
CA LEU A 4 3.64 15.73 4.11
C LEU A 4 4.53 14.63 4.70
N LEU A 5 4.48 14.49 6.02
CA LEU A 5 5.21 13.46 6.74
C LEU A 5 4.49 12.15 6.45
N GLU A 6 4.82 11.54 5.31
CA GLU A 6 4.37 10.20 4.99
C GLU A 6 4.80 9.27 6.13
N PRO A 7 3.91 8.42 6.65
CA PRO A 7 4.28 7.46 7.68
C PRO A 7 5.40 6.58 7.15
N SER A 8 6.39 6.28 8.01
CA SER A 8 7.54 5.47 7.60
C SER A 8 7.09 4.07 7.16
N HIS A 9 7.81 3.46 6.22
CA HIS A 9 7.55 2.10 5.72
C HIS A 9 7.35 1.06 6.84
N LYS A 10 8.07 1.23 7.95
CA LYS A 10 7.90 0.38 9.15
C LYS A 10 6.56 0.60 9.84
N GLN A 11 6.13 1.86 10.01
CA GLN A 11 4.83 2.16 10.61
C GLN A 11 3.67 1.65 9.77
N ILE A 12 3.76 1.71 8.44
CA ILE A 12 2.71 1.18 7.56
C ILE A 12 2.53 -0.32 7.77
N LYS A 13 3.64 -1.05 7.96
CA LYS A 13 3.64 -2.49 8.20
C LYS A 13 3.22 -2.84 9.63
N GLU A 14 3.71 -2.11 10.63
CA GLU A 14 3.39 -2.32 12.04
C GLU A 14 1.94 -1.95 12.37
N GLU A 15 1.49 -0.79 11.91
CA GLU A 15 0.11 -0.30 12.12
C GLU A 15 -0.87 -0.85 11.08
N LYS A 16 -0.39 -1.67 10.14
CA LYS A 16 -1.18 -2.28 9.07
C LYS A 16 -2.09 -1.30 8.34
N LEU A 17 -1.57 -0.10 8.05
CA LEU A 17 -2.33 0.97 7.40
C LEU A 17 -2.91 0.55 6.04
N TYR A 18 -2.29 -0.42 5.38
CA TYR A 18 -2.77 -1.05 4.16
C TYR A 18 -4.14 -1.74 4.33
N GLN A 19 -4.47 -2.27 5.52
CA GLN A 19 -5.78 -2.87 5.79
C GLN A 19 -6.90 -1.83 5.81
N GLN A 20 -6.63 -0.62 6.31
CA GLN A 20 -7.57 0.51 6.26
C GLN A 20 -7.84 0.95 4.81
N MET A 21 -6.87 0.73 3.91
CA MET A 21 -7.04 0.98 2.48
C MET A 21 -7.81 -0.13 1.77
N GLY A 22 -8.01 -1.30 2.37
CA GLY A 22 -8.67 -2.45 1.74
C GLY A 22 -7.72 -3.48 1.11
N LEU A 23 -6.42 -3.42 1.43
CA LEU A 23 -5.46 -4.47 1.08
C LEU A 23 -5.43 -5.54 2.17
N SER A 24 -5.44 -6.80 1.76
CA SER A 24 -5.13 -7.92 2.64
C SER A 24 -3.61 -8.08 2.82
N ASP A 25 -3.21 -8.77 3.89
CA ASP A 25 -1.79 -9.06 4.16
C ASP A 25 -1.12 -9.84 2.99
N GLU A 26 -1.90 -10.64 2.25
CA GLU A 26 -1.45 -11.38 1.06
C GLU A 26 -1.12 -10.46 -0.12
N GLU A 27 -1.99 -9.48 -0.41
CA GLU A 27 -1.76 -8.46 -1.43
C GLU A 27 -0.55 -7.60 -1.07
N PHE A 28 -0.41 -7.25 0.22
CA PHE A 28 0.77 -6.52 0.68
C PHE A 28 2.07 -7.32 0.50
N ALA A 29 2.06 -8.62 0.77
CA ALA A 29 3.21 -9.50 0.53
C ALA A 29 3.53 -9.62 -0.98
N LEU A 30 2.51 -9.65 -1.85
CA LEU A 30 2.70 -9.59 -3.30
C LEU A 30 3.36 -8.27 -3.73
N ILE A 31 2.92 -7.14 -3.16
CA ILE A 31 3.51 -5.83 -3.41
C ILE A 31 4.99 -5.81 -2.98
N GLU A 32 5.30 -6.32 -1.78
CA GLU A 32 6.69 -6.46 -1.31
C GLU A 32 7.52 -7.33 -2.27
N SER A 33 6.95 -8.39 -2.82
CA SER A 33 7.62 -9.26 -3.79
C SER A 33 7.81 -8.63 -5.16
N ILE A 34 6.89 -7.76 -5.61
CA ILE A 34 6.95 -7.09 -6.90
C ILE A 34 7.94 -5.92 -6.88
N ILE A 35 7.94 -5.13 -5.80
CA ILE A 35 8.78 -3.94 -5.66
C ILE A 35 10.17 -4.31 -5.08
N GLY A 36 10.28 -5.42 -4.34
CA GLY A 36 11.54 -5.89 -3.74
C GLY A 36 12.03 -5.05 -2.57
N ARG A 37 11.20 -4.14 -2.06
CA ARG A 37 11.43 -3.29 -0.88
C ARG A 37 10.10 -3.05 -0.15
N LEU A 38 10.17 -2.49 1.05
CA LEU A 38 8.98 -2.07 1.80
C LEU A 38 8.28 -0.91 1.07
N PRO A 39 7.01 -1.05 0.67
CA PRO A 39 6.29 -0.01 -0.04
C PRO A 39 5.92 1.17 0.87
N ASN A 40 5.94 2.37 0.29
CA ASN A 40 5.54 3.61 0.95
C ASN A 40 4.01 3.69 1.06
N TYR A 41 3.48 4.62 1.86
CA TYR A 41 2.03 4.77 2.05
C TYR A 41 1.34 5.13 0.74
N THR A 42 1.96 6.04 -0.01
CA THR A 42 1.49 6.48 -1.32
C THR A 42 1.60 5.37 -2.36
N GLU A 43 2.69 4.60 -2.39
CA GLU A 43 2.84 3.46 -3.33
C GLU A 43 1.81 2.37 -3.03
N THR A 44 1.59 2.06 -1.75
CA THR A 44 0.57 1.10 -1.29
C THR A 44 -0.83 1.56 -1.70
N GLY A 45 -1.13 2.84 -1.55
CA GLY A 45 -2.40 3.44 -1.99
C GLY A 45 -2.58 3.43 -3.51
N ILE A 46 -1.53 3.69 -4.29
CA ILE A 46 -1.55 3.62 -5.76
C ILE A 46 -1.77 2.16 -6.21
N PHE A 47 -1.12 1.20 -5.54
CA PHE A 47 -1.27 -0.22 -5.85
C PHE A 47 -2.70 -0.70 -5.59
N PHE A 48 -3.27 -0.32 -4.44
CA PHE A 48 -4.67 -0.57 -4.13
C PHE A 48 -5.60 0.07 -5.16
N PHE A 49 -5.41 1.34 -5.50
CA PHE A 49 -6.23 2.04 -6.49
C PHE A 49 -6.19 1.35 -7.86
N CYS A 50 -4.99 0.92 -8.30
CA CYS A 50 -4.83 0.18 -9.55
C CYS A 50 -5.52 -1.19 -9.50
N HIS A 51 -5.42 -1.90 -8.38
CA HIS A 51 -6.07 -3.19 -8.18
C HIS A 51 -7.60 -3.07 -8.13
N VAL A 52 -8.14 -2.04 -7.47
CA VAL A 52 -9.59 -1.74 -7.41
C VAL A 52 -10.14 -1.44 -8.79
N VAL A 53 -9.46 -0.61 -9.59
CA VAL A 53 -9.89 -0.31 -10.95
C VAL A 53 -9.88 -1.57 -11.83
N ARG A 54 -8.93 -2.48 -11.60
CA ARG A 54 -8.89 -3.79 -12.27
C ARG A 54 -10.02 -4.73 -11.82
N ALA A 55 -10.41 -4.68 -10.55
CA ALA A 55 -11.53 -5.47 -10.00
C ALA A 55 -12.91 -4.92 -10.44
N LEU A 56 -13.02 -3.62 -10.69
CA LEU A 56 -14.24 -2.94 -11.19
C LEU A 56 -14.40 -2.97 -12.72
N GLN A 57 -13.53 -3.67 -13.45
CA GLN A 57 -13.71 -3.96 -14.88
C GLN A 57 -14.62 -5.19 -15.14
N LEU A 58 -15.46 -5.55 -14.18
CA LEU A 58 -16.56 -6.51 -14.33
C LEU A 58 -17.86 -5.79 -14.73
#